data_AF-A0A7V8XY51-F1
#
_entry.id   AF-A0A7V8XY51-F1
#
_cell.length_a   1.000
_cell.length_b   1.000
_cell.length_c   1.000
_cell.angle_alpha   90.00
_cell.angle_beta   90.00
_cell.angle_gamma   90.00
#
_symmetry.space_group_name_H-M   'P 1'
#
loop_
_entity.id
_entity.type
_entity.pdbx_description
1 polymer ?
#
loop_
_entity_poly.entity_id
_entity_poly.type
_entity_poly.pdbx_seq_one_letter_code
_entity_poly.pdbx_strand_id
1 'polypeptide(L)' 'MPLTPGRVSDTGWKIRGVADMNLDGRADLIWQHQTAGLIATWLMLGTQLHGGTLLSPGQVADTDWIIRGPR' A
#
# COMPACT_ATOMS: atom_id res chain seq x y z
N MET A 1 11.16 -18.97 -13.22
CA MET A 1 10.85 -17.76 -14.02
C MET A 1 11.06 -16.55 -13.12
N PRO A 2 12.07 -15.69 -13.35
CA PRO A 2 12.31 -14.56 -12.48
C PRO A 2 11.25 -13.48 -12.72
N LEU A 3 10.66 -12.98 -11.64
CA LEU A 3 9.68 -11.90 -11.69
C LEU A 3 10.43 -10.59 -11.91
N THR A 4 10.50 -10.09 -13.14
CA THR A 4 10.85 -8.69 -13.40
C THR A 4 9.59 -7.88 -13.13
N PRO A 5 9.48 -7.08 -12.06
CA PRO A 5 8.30 -6.26 -11.86
C PRO A 5 8.24 -5.27 -13.02
N GLY A 6 7.24 -5.41 -13.88
CA GLY A 6 6.98 -4.47 -14.96
C GLY A 6 6.89 -3.07 -14.38
N ARG A 7 7.70 -2.16 -14.91
CA ARG A 7 7.76 -0.72 -14.60
C ARG A 7 6.45 -0.20 -13.99
N VAL A 8 6.53 0.35 -12.77
CA VAL A 8 5.42 1.12 -12.18
C VAL A 8 5.22 2.36 -13.06
N SER A 9 4.14 2.37 -13.85
CA SER A 9 3.83 3.45 -14.81
C SER A 9 3.44 4.75 -14.11
N ASP A 10 2.82 4.61 -12.93
CA ASP A 10 2.41 5.72 -12.08
C ASP A 10 3.35 5.85 -10.87
N THR A 11 4.32 6.75 -11.00
CA THR A 11 5.33 6.99 -9.95
C THR A 11 4.79 7.75 -8.75
N GLY A 12 3.52 8.19 -8.78
CA GLY A 12 2.86 8.86 -7.67
C GLY A 12 2.60 7.93 -6.48
N TRP A 13 2.56 6.62 -6.70
CA TRP A 13 2.43 5.64 -5.62
C TRP A 13 3.74 5.44 -4.85
N LYS A 14 3.67 5.56 -3.52
CA LYS A 14 4.76 5.25 -2.59
C LYS A 14 4.28 4.33 -1.48
N ILE A 15 5.14 3.40 -1.07
CA ILE A 15 4.94 2.65 0.16
C ILE A 15 5.07 3.62 1.33
N ARG A 16 4.08 3.64 2.22
CA ARG A 16 4.04 4.47 3.43
C ARG A 16 4.08 3.66 4.71
N GLY A 17 3.75 2.38 4.65
CA GLY A 17 3.72 1.54 5.83
C GLY A 17 3.74 0.05 5.50
N VAL A 18 4.03 -0.72 6.55
CA VAL A 18 3.99 -2.16 6.56
C VAL A 18 3.20 -2.57 7.81
N ALA A 19 2.16 -3.38 7.64
CA ALA A 19 1.30 -3.85 8.72
C ALA A 19 0.58 -5.14 8.29
N ASP A 20 0.12 -5.95 9.23
CA ASP A 20 -0.78 -7.07 8.95
C ASP A 20 -2.22 -6.53 8.85
N MET A 21 -2.69 -6.27 7.63
CA MET A 21 -3.95 -5.56 7.38
C MET A 21 -5.14 -6.51 7.30
N ASN A 22 -4.91 -7.80 7.07
CA ASN A 22 -5.94 -8.85 7.00
C ASN A 22 -5.89 -9.87 8.15
N LEU A 23 -4.97 -9.72 9.11
CA LEU A 23 -4.79 -10.56 10.29
C LEU A 23 -4.37 -12.01 9.97
N ASP A 24 -3.61 -12.21 8.89
CA ASP A 24 -3.12 -13.53 8.50
C ASP A 24 -1.73 -13.87 9.05
N GLY A 25 -1.15 -12.98 9.85
CA GLY A 25 0.18 -13.09 10.44
C GLY A 25 1.32 -12.72 9.48
N ARG A 26 1.01 -12.10 8.33
CA ARG A 26 2.00 -11.67 7.33
C ARG A 26 2.00 -10.15 7.18
N ALA A 27 3.08 -9.65 6.61
CA ALA A 27 3.28 -8.22 6.40
C ALA A 27 2.67 -7.78 5.06
N ASP A 28 1.69 -6.90 5.11
CA ASP A 28 1.09 -6.23 3.95
C ASP A 28 1.70 -4.85 3.71
N LEU A 29 1.53 -4.32 2.50
CA LEU A 29 2.04 -2.99 2.14
C LEU A 29 0.92 -1.96 2.07
N ILE A 30 1.12 -0.82 2.71
CA ILE A 30 0.23 0.34 2.60
C ILE A 30 0.85 1.34 1.62
N TRP A 31 0.09 1.67 0.58
CA TRP A 31 0.46 2.58 -0.49
C TRP A 31 -0.31 3.89 -0.40
N GLN A 32 0.36 5.00 -0.72
CA GLN A 32 -0.25 6.31 -0.87
C GLN A 32 0.12 6.90 -2.23
N HIS A 33 -0.88 7.45 -2.93
CA HIS A 33 -0.65 8.25 -4.12
C HIS A 33 -0.39 9.71 -3.72
N GLN A 34 0.83 10.19 -3.97
CA GLN A 34 1.32 11.47 -3.43
C GLN A 34 0.57 12.72 -3.92
N THR A 35 -0.09 12.67 -5.09
CA THR A 35 -0.79 13.83 -5.66
C THR A 35 -2.31 13.71 -5.61
N ALA A 36 -2.84 12.48 -5.56
CA ALA A 36 -4.28 12.24 -5.52
C ALA A 36 -4.76 11.94 -4.10
N GLY A 37 -3.86 11.66 -3.16
CA GLY A 37 -4.23 11.30 -1.79
C GLY A 37 -4.88 9.92 -1.65
N LEU A 38 -4.87 9.11 -2.72
CA LEU A 38 -5.42 7.76 -2.69
C LEU A 38 -4.61 6.87 -1.75
N ILE A 39 -5.30 5.96 -1.06
CA ILE A 39 -4.68 5.02 -0.13
C ILE A 39 -5.13 3.61 -0.51
N ALA A 40 -4.16 2.71 -0.65
CA ALA A 40 -4.40 1.33 -1.00
C ALA A 40 -3.59 0.38 -0.11
N THR A 41 -4.05 -0.85 -0.01
CA THR A 41 -3.30 -1.95 0.60
C THR A 41 -3.04 -3.03 -0.43
N TRP A 42 -1.81 -3.55 -0.43
CA TRP A 42 -1.46 -4.81 -1.08
C TRP A 42 -1.32 -5.88 -0.01
N LEU A 43 -2.23 -6.88 -0.05
CA LEU A 43 -2.15 -8.08 0.76
C LEU A 43 -1.06 -8.99 0.21
N MET A 44 -0.19 -9.53 1.05
CA MET A 44 1.04 -10.20 0.61
C MET A 44 1.15 -11.63 1.10
N LEU A 45 1.51 -12.54 0.19
CA LEU A 45 1.99 -13.89 0.51
C LEU A 45 3.51 -13.95 0.30
N GLY A 46 4.26 -13.47 1.29
CA GLY A 46 5.70 -13.28 1.16
C GLY A 46 6.00 -12.14 0.19
N THR A 47 6.71 -12.41 -0.90
CA THR A 47 7.00 -11.41 -1.94
C THR A 47 5.96 -11.39 -3.07
N GLN A 48 4.88 -12.15 -2.95
CA GLN A 48 3.82 -12.24 -3.96
C GLN A 48 2.61 -11.43 -3.53
N LEU A 49 2.02 -10.68 -4.47
CA LEU A 49 0.75 -10.00 -4.26
C LEU A 49 -0.38 -11.03 -4.19
N HIS A 50 -1.12 -11.05 -3.09
CA HIS A 50 -2.31 -11.86 -2.89
C HIS A 50 -3.59 -11.12 -3.30
N GLY A 51 -3.66 -9.82 -3.03
CA GLY A 51 -4.80 -8.98 -3.37
C GLY A 51 -4.48 -7.50 -3.18
N GLY A 52 -5.32 -6.64 -3.77
CA GLY A 52 -5.16 -5.20 -3.65
C GLY A 52 -6.51 -4.50 -3.55
N THR A 53 -6.63 -3.54 -2.63
CA THR A 53 -7.86 -2.74 -2.49
C THR A 53 -7.52 -1.29 -2.16
N LEU A 54 -8.36 -0.36 -2.60
CA LEU A 54 -8.43 0.96 -1.97
C LEU A 54 -8.96 0.80 -0.55
N LEU A 55 -8.44 1.59 0.38
CA LEU A 55 -8.94 1.62 1.74
C LEU A 55 -10.28 2.36 1.82
N SER A 56 -10.91 2.33 2.98
CA SER A 56 -12.07 3.16 3.31
C SER A 56 -11.75 3.95 4.59
N PRO A 57 -11.61 5.28 4.52
CA PRO A 57 -11.68 6.12 3.32
C PRO A 57 -10.54 5.82 2.32
N GLY A 58 -10.85 5.88 1.03
CA GLY A 58 -9.89 5.54 -0.05
C GLY A 58 -9.06 6.70 -0.56
N GLN A 59 -9.34 7.90 -0.07
CA GLN A 59 -8.67 9.14 -0.44
C GLN A 59 -8.66 10.08 0.76
N VAL A 60 -7.51 10.68 1.04
CA VAL A 60 -7.37 11.78 1.99
C VAL A 60 -6.88 12.99 1.21
N ALA A 61 -7.60 14.10 1.28
CA ALA A 61 -7.30 15.29 0.48
C ALA A 61 -5.99 15.97 0.89
N ASP A 62 -5.67 15.93 2.18
CA ASP A 62 -4.33 16.22 2.67
C ASP A 62 -3.39 15.12 2.16
N THR A 63 -2.28 15.47 1.54
CA THR A 63 -1.27 14.51 1.06
C THR A 63 -0.02 14.45 1.95
N ASP A 64 0.09 15.36 2.93
CA ASP A 64 1.25 15.49 3.82
C ASP A 64 1.09 14.71 5.14
N TRP A 65 -0.04 14.02 5.33
CA TRP A 65 -0.23 13.16 6.49
C TRP A 65 0.74 11.96 6.47
N ILE A 66 1.04 11.47 7.68
CA ILE A 66 1.87 10.29 7.89
C ILE A 66 1.05 9.20 8.59
N ILE A 67 1.30 7.94 8.24
CA ILE A 67 0.79 6.80 9.02
C ILE A 67 1.53 6.83 10.36
N ARG A 68 0.82 7.11 11.44
CA ARG A 68 1.31 6.84 12.79
C ARG A 68 0.71 5.52 13.22
N GLY A 69 1.56 4.49 13.36
CA GLY A 69 1.15 3.25 14.00
C GLY A 69 0.64 3.52 15.43
N PRO A 70 -0.07 2.57 16.04
CA PRO A 70 -0.41 2.69 17.46
C PRO A 70 0.88 2.88 18.28
N ARG A 71 0.81 3.73 19.31
CA ARG A 71 1.85 3.80 20.35
C ARG A 71 1.94 2.49 21.10
#